data_AF-A0A819FVZ6-F1
#
_entry.id   AF-A0A819FVZ6-F1
#
_cell.length_a   1.000
_cell.length_b   1.000
_cell.length_c   1.000
_cell.angle_alpha   90.00
_cell.angle_beta   90.00
_cell.angle_gamma   90.00
#
_symmetry.space_group_name_H-M   'P 1'
#
loop_
_entity.id
_entity.type
_entity.pdbx_description
1 polymer ?
#
loop_
_entity_poly.entity_id
_entity_poly.type
_entity_poly.pdbx_seq_one_letter_code
_entity_poly.pdbx_strand_id
1 'polypeptide(L)'
;MTSEEIEQQRAFNRERNVARRAALTLKEVEEERTCARERAASRRAAITPEEIEQQRILARERSAARRAALTPEETERQRSLTRERNAATRATLTSEGVEKQRILARERSAARRAALTPEEIERQRSLTRERNAVTRATLTPKEVERQRELAAERTMVIRATASPKVAEEHRILARKRSVARRANYTTEEVEQQRALARKRSRLQSNLMQKQVPKKKETSKNAEVEWPKPADMECKTNCLKKFIQQMSMNSLAEGVCGVCNVRCYKRDLRRVPLNKIPSVELLRTHDDLCSIIPGIQQTKNLHSNEKYNMNHDLDLPTFGDGTETGLYFP
;
A
#
# COMPACT_ATOMS: atom_id res chain seq x y z
N MET A 1 -18.49 81.91 12.18
CA MET A 1 -19.22 80.66 12.43
C MET A 1 -18.81 80.13 13.78
N THR A 2 -19.74 80.08 14.74
CA THR A 2 -19.50 79.50 16.05
C THR A 2 -19.45 77.97 15.97
N SER A 3 -18.88 77.31 16.98
CA SER A 3 -18.85 75.83 17.03
C SER A 3 -20.26 75.24 16.99
N GLU A 4 -21.23 75.93 17.59
CA GLU A 4 -22.64 75.54 17.61
C GLU A 4 -23.29 75.65 16.22
N GLU A 5 -23.03 76.73 15.47
CA GLU A 5 -23.52 76.89 14.10
C GLU A 5 -22.99 75.79 13.16
N ILE A 6 -21.72 75.41 13.31
CA ILE A 6 -21.11 74.31 12.54
C ILE A 6 -21.81 72.98 12.88
N GLU A 7 -22.11 72.74 14.15
CA GLU A 7 -22.75 71.50 14.60
C GLU A 7 -24.21 71.40 14.16
N GLN A 8 -24.97 72.49 14.26
CA GLN A 8 -26.33 72.61 13.74
C GLN A 8 -26.37 72.37 12.23
N GLN A 9 -25.45 72.97 11.47
CA GLN A 9 -25.38 72.77 10.02
C GLN A 9 -24.98 71.33 9.65
N ARG A 10 -24.13 70.66 10.44
CA ARG A 10 -23.81 69.23 10.27
C ARG A 10 -25.01 68.34 10.58
N ALA A 11 -25.77 68.65 11.64
CA ALA A 11 -26.99 67.92 12.00
C ALA A 11 -28.03 67.99 10.88
N PHE A 12 -28.33 69.20 10.39
CA PHE A 12 -29.25 69.40 9.27
C PHE A 12 -28.81 68.64 8.01
N ASN A 13 -27.52 68.69 7.67
CA ASN A 13 -27.00 67.94 6.53
C ASN A 13 -27.08 66.42 6.72
N ARG A 14 -26.92 65.90 7.95
CA ARG A 14 -27.10 64.47 8.24
C ARG A 14 -28.54 64.05 8.01
N GLU A 15 -29.50 64.78 8.57
CA GLU A 15 -30.94 64.51 8.39
C GLU A 15 -31.35 64.53 6.93
N ARG A 16 -30.95 65.57 6.18
CA ARG A 16 -31.21 65.66 4.74
C ARG A 16 -30.63 64.48 3.96
N ASN A 17 -29.41 64.04 4.29
CA ASN A 17 -28.78 62.90 3.63
C ASN A 17 -29.45 61.56 3.99
N VAL A 18 -29.95 61.40 5.22
CA VAL A 18 -30.72 60.21 5.62
C VAL A 18 -32.03 60.16 4.84
N ALA A 19 -32.78 61.27 4.80
CA ALA A 19 -34.01 61.36 4.03
C ALA A 19 -33.79 61.07 2.53
N ARG A 20 -32.73 61.64 1.94
CA ARG A 20 -32.35 61.35 0.55
C ARG A 20 -32.09 59.86 0.32
N ARG A 21 -31.28 59.24 1.19
CA ARG A 21 -30.94 57.81 1.08
C ARG A 21 -32.14 56.90 1.24
N ALA A 22 -33.08 57.25 2.12
CA ALA A 22 -34.32 56.50 2.31
C ALA A 22 -35.24 56.57 1.09
N ALA A 23 -35.15 57.65 0.29
CA ALA A 23 -35.95 57.85 -0.91
C ALA A 23 -35.34 57.22 -2.18
N LEU A 24 -34.13 56.66 -2.13
CA LEU A 24 -33.48 56.06 -3.31
C LEU A 24 -34.12 54.71 -3.68
N THR A 25 -34.26 54.48 -4.97
CA THR A 25 -34.63 53.18 -5.53
C THR A 25 -33.48 52.18 -5.43
N LEU A 26 -33.76 50.88 -5.54
CA LEU A 26 -32.72 49.83 -5.51
C LEU A 26 -31.65 50.04 -6.60
N LYS A 27 -32.05 50.51 -7.78
CA LYS A 27 -31.13 50.79 -8.90
C LYS A 27 -30.19 51.95 -8.58
N GLU A 28 -30.73 53.04 -8.04
CA GLU A 28 -29.92 54.20 -7.63
C GLU A 28 -29.00 53.86 -6.46
N VAL A 29 -29.43 53.02 -5.52
CA VAL A 29 -28.57 52.51 -4.44
C VAL A 29 -27.41 51.68 -5.00
N GLU A 30 -27.66 50.86 -6.03
CA GLU A 30 -26.61 50.08 -6.68
C GLU A 30 -25.63 50.97 -7.45
N GLU A 31 -26.11 51.97 -8.18
CA GLU A 31 -25.28 52.98 -8.87
C GLU A 31 -24.46 53.83 -7.87
N GLU A 32 -25.04 54.25 -6.75
CA GLU A 32 -24.28 54.92 -5.70
C GLU A 32 -23.19 54.00 -5.11
N ARG A 33 -23.47 52.70 -4.95
CA ARG A 33 -22.50 51.71 -4.46
C ARG A 33 -21.37 51.44 -5.46
N THR A 34 -21.67 51.32 -6.75
CA THR A 34 -20.63 51.14 -7.78
C THR A 34 -19.73 52.36 -7.83
N CYS A 35 -20.31 53.57 -7.87
CA CYS A 35 -19.54 54.81 -7.85
C CYS A 35 -18.71 54.96 -6.56
N ALA A 36 -19.25 54.56 -5.40
CA ALA A 36 -18.49 54.55 -4.15
C ALA A 36 -17.32 53.56 -4.18
N ARG A 37 -17.50 52.37 -4.77
CA ARG A 37 -16.44 51.36 -4.94
C ARG A 37 -15.34 51.86 -5.87
N GLU A 38 -15.69 52.51 -6.97
CA GLU A 38 -14.75 53.12 -7.91
C GLU A 38 -13.93 54.22 -7.23
N ARG A 39 -14.60 55.17 -6.56
CA ARG A 39 -13.89 56.20 -5.78
C ARG A 39 -12.96 55.59 -4.73
N ALA A 40 -13.38 54.51 -4.06
CA ALA A 40 -12.55 53.80 -3.09
C ALA A 40 -11.38 53.05 -3.74
N ALA A 41 -11.54 52.54 -4.97
CA ALA A 41 -10.46 51.91 -5.73
C ALA A 41 -9.44 52.97 -6.20
N SER A 42 -9.90 54.09 -6.74
CA SER A 42 -9.04 55.22 -7.13
C SER A 42 -8.27 55.77 -5.93
N ARG A 43 -8.95 55.97 -4.78
CA ARG A 43 -8.27 56.36 -3.54
C ARG A 43 -7.20 55.35 -3.16
N ARG A 44 -7.52 54.04 -3.15
CA ARG A 44 -6.57 52.96 -2.83
C ARG A 44 -5.35 52.94 -3.75
N ALA A 45 -5.53 53.23 -5.04
CA ALA A 45 -4.44 53.32 -6.00
C ALA A 45 -3.53 54.54 -5.75
N ALA A 46 -4.04 55.59 -5.13
CA ALA A 46 -3.31 56.82 -4.83
C ALA A 46 -2.64 56.83 -3.43
N ILE A 47 -2.86 55.81 -2.59
CA ILE A 47 -2.28 55.73 -1.24
C ILE A 47 -0.78 55.45 -1.34
N THR A 48 0.01 56.16 -0.53
CA THR A 48 1.46 55.92 -0.43
C THR A 48 1.79 54.62 0.31
N PRO A 49 2.98 54.02 0.09
CA PRO A 49 3.40 52.83 0.84
C PRO A 49 3.39 53.01 2.38
N GLU A 50 3.73 54.21 2.86
CA GLU A 50 3.75 54.55 4.28
C GLU A 50 2.34 54.56 4.89
N GLU A 51 1.39 55.21 4.21
CA GLU A 51 -0.02 55.21 4.61
C GLU A 51 -0.62 53.79 4.56
N ILE A 52 -0.22 52.95 3.58
CA ILE A 52 -0.62 51.54 3.53
C ILE A 52 -0.14 50.81 4.79
N GLU A 53 1.11 51.00 5.22
CA GLU A 53 1.62 50.31 6.41
C GLU A 53 0.96 50.85 7.69
N GLN A 54 0.76 52.15 7.82
CA GLN A 54 0.00 52.72 8.95
C GLN A 54 -1.42 52.14 9.03
N GLN A 55 -2.12 52.04 7.89
CA GLN A 55 -3.44 51.40 7.83
C GLN A 55 -3.39 49.92 8.21
N ARG A 56 -2.35 49.19 7.80
CA ARG A 56 -2.15 47.78 8.19
C ARG A 56 -1.89 47.62 9.68
N ILE A 57 -1.10 48.50 10.28
CA ILE A 57 -0.84 48.51 11.73
C ILE A 57 -2.16 48.72 12.48
N LEU A 58 -2.91 49.77 12.15
CA LEU A 58 -4.22 50.04 12.76
C LEU A 58 -5.21 48.89 12.56
N ALA A 59 -5.21 48.25 11.39
CA ALA A 59 -6.06 47.09 11.12
C ALA A 59 -5.65 45.86 11.96
N ARG A 60 -4.34 45.63 12.15
CA ARG A 60 -3.81 44.55 13.00
C ARG A 60 -4.18 44.79 14.46
N GLU A 61 -4.03 46.02 14.96
CA GLU A 61 -4.40 46.42 16.33
C GLU A 61 -5.90 46.24 16.58
N ARG A 62 -6.75 46.78 15.71
CA ARG A 62 -8.21 46.60 15.81
C ARG A 62 -8.59 45.13 15.77
N SER A 63 -7.92 44.33 14.95
CA SER A 63 -8.16 42.89 14.86
C SER A 63 -7.69 42.14 16.09
N ALA A 64 -6.55 42.53 16.69
CA ALA A 64 -6.04 41.98 17.94
C ALA A 64 -6.97 42.31 19.11
N ALA A 65 -7.40 43.58 19.23
CA ALA A 65 -8.36 44.02 20.23
C ALA A 65 -9.69 43.28 20.11
N ARG A 66 -10.24 43.14 18.89
CA ARG A 66 -11.45 42.33 18.66
C ARG A 66 -11.26 40.88 19.10
N ARG A 67 -10.15 40.23 18.72
CA ARG A 67 -9.86 38.83 19.12
C ARG A 67 -9.72 38.67 20.63
N ALA A 68 -9.12 39.64 21.32
CA ALA A 68 -8.98 39.61 22.77
C ALA A 68 -10.32 39.80 23.50
N ALA A 69 -11.27 40.49 22.87
CA ALA A 69 -12.61 40.72 23.42
C ALA A 69 -13.61 39.58 23.15
N LEU A 70 -13.25 38.58 22.33
CA LEU A 70 -14.16 37.47 22.02
C LEU A 70 -14.36 36.57 23.22
N THR A 71 -15.59 36.11 23.40
CA THR A 71 -15.92 35.04 24.34
C THR A 71 -15.36 33.69 23.86
N PRO A 72 -15.24 32.69 24.76
CA PRO A 72 -14.84 31.34 24.37
C PRO A 72 -15.76 30.72 23.31
N GLU A 73 -17.07 30.94 23.41
CA GLU A 73 -18.05 30.44 22.44
C GLU A 73 -17.87 31.07 21.06
N GLU A 74 -17.72 32.39 20.99
CA GLU A 74 -17.46 33.09 19.72
C GLU A 74 -16.14 32.66 19.11
N THR A 75 -15.12 32.43 19.95
CA THR A 75 -13.82 31.92 19.51
C THR A 75 -13.96 30.54 18.88
N GLU A 76 -14.74 29.62 19.48
CA GLU A 76 -14.95 28.29 18.91
C GLU A 76 -15.81 28.34 17.64
N ARG A 77 -16.85 29.19 17.58
CA ARG A 77 -17.62 29.45 16.34
C ARG A 77 -16.72 30.00 15.23
N GLN A 78 -15.80 30.90 15.55
CA GLN A 78 -14.85 31.42 14.55
C GLN A 78 -13.88 30.33 14.08
N ARG A 79 -13.42 29.45 14.99
CA ARG A 79 -12.58 28.30 14.65
C ARG A 79 -13.32 27.29 13.78
N SER A 80 -14.58 26.98 14.07
CA SER A 80 -15.38 26.04 13.26
C SER A 80 -15.56 26.57 11.84
N LEU A 81 -15.99 27.82 11.67
CA LEU A 81 -16.10 28.46 10.35
C LEU A 81 -14.77 28.48 9.59
N THR A 82 -13.65 28.66 10.30
CA THR A 82 -12.31 28.61 9.69
C THR A 82 -11.96 27.19 9.24
N ARG A 83 -12.28 26.16 10.03
CA ARG A 83 -12.08 24.75 9.67
C ARG A 83 -12.92 24.38 8.44
N GLU A 84 -14.17 24.81 8.39
CA GLU A 84 -15.09 24.59 7.26
C GLU A 84 -14.58 25.25 5.97
N ARG A 85 -14.21 26.54 6.04
CA ARG A 85 -13.60 27.24 4.89
C ARG A 85 -12.35 26.52 4.41
N ASN A 86 -11.46 26.13 5.33
CA ASN A 86 -10.24 25.41 4.97
C ASN A 86 -10.53 24.03 4.37
N ALA A 87 -11.58 23.34 4.82
CA ALA A 87 -12.01 22.07 4.24
C ALA A 87 -12.56 22.27 2.82
N ALA A 88 -13.40 23.28 2.61
CA ALA A 88 -13.91 23.65 1.29
C ALA A 88 -12.77 24.03 0.33
N THR A 89 -11.82 24.86 0.78
CA THR A 89 -10.63 25.21 -0.02
C THR A 89 -9.82 23.97 -0.37
N ARG A 90 -9.60 23.04 0.57
CA ARG A 90 -8.88 21.79 0.28
C ARG A 90 -9.62 20.91 -0.72
N ALA A 91 -10.94 20.87 -0.67
CA ALA A 91 -11.76 20.10 -1.61
C ALA A 91 -11.69 20.65 -3.04
N THR A 92 -11.48 21.96 -3.20
CA THR A 92 -11.38 22.62 -4.51
C THR A 92 -9.96 22.63 -5.10
N LEU A 93 -8.96 22.12 -4.39
CA LEU A 93 -7.57 22.11 -4.89
C LEU A 93 -7.39 21.09 -6.01
N THR A 94 -6.66 21.48 -7.05
CA THR A 94 -6.15 20.56 -8.06
C THR A 94 -5.06 19.65 -7.47
N SER A 95 -4.78 18.53 -8.13
CA SER A 95 -3.69 17.62 -7.74
C SER A 95 -2.33 18.33 -7.63
N GLU A 96 -2.02 19.22 -8.57
CA GLU A 96 -0.82 20.07 -8.51
C GLU A 96 -0.84 21.01 -7.30
N GLY A 97 -1.99 21.61 -6.99
CA GLY A 97 -2.16 22.46 -5.81
C GLY A 97 -1.90 21.69 -4.51
N VAL A 98 -2.39 20.46 -4.43
CA VAL A 98 -2.15 19.55 -3.30
C VAL A 98 -0.67 19.21 -3.18
N GLU A 99 0.02 18.87 -4.28
CA GLU A 99 1.44 18.51 -4.21
C GLU A 99 2.32 19.72 -3.86
N LYS A 100 2.04 20.90 -4.42
CA LYS A 100 2.73 22.15 -4.01
C LYS A 100 2.57 22.41 -2.51
N GLN A 101 1.37 22.23 -1.96
CA GLN A 101 1.15 22.37 -0.51
C GLN A 101 1.92 21.31 0.31
N ARG A 102 1.99 20.07 -0.17
CA ARG A 102 2.76 19.00 0.49
C ARG A 102 4.26 19.29 0.50
N ILE A 103 4.81 19.78 -0.61
CA ILE A 103 6.22 20.17 -0.71
C ILE A 103 6.52 21.28 0.30
N LEU A 104 5.74 22.36 0.29
CA LEU A 104 5.90 23.46 1.25
C LEU A 104 5.76 23.00 2.71
N ALA A 105 4.85 22.06 2.98
CA ALA A 105 4.69 21.49 4.32
C ALA A 105 5.91 20.66 4.76
N ARG A 106 6.51 19.89 3.83
CA ARG A 106 7.74 19.12 4.07
C ARG A 106 8.92 20.05 4.32
N GLU A 107 9.10 21.09 3.52
CA GLU A 107 10.15 22.10 3.67
C GLU A 107 10.05 22.82 5.01
N ARG A 108 8.87 23.34 5.36
CA ARG A 108 8.65 23.99 6.66
C ARG A 108 8.91 23.04 7.82
N SER A 109 8.58 21.76 7.68
CA SER A 109 8.82 20.75 8.71
C SER A 109 10.30 20.37 8.82
N ALA A 110 11.02 20.33 7.69
CA ALA A 110 12.47 20.14 7.69
C ALA A 110 13.19 21.34 8.34
N ALA A 111 12.83 22.57 7.96
CA ALA A 111 13.36 23.79 8.55
C ALA A 111 13.10 23.85 10.07
N ARG A 112 11.87 23.55 10.51
CA ARG A 112 11.56 23.46 11.94
C ARG A 112 12.42 22.42 12.66
N ARG A 113 12.58 21.22 12.10
CA ARG A 113 13.42 20.17 12.70
C ARG A 113 14.89 20.58 12.79
N ALA A 114 15.40 21.29 11.80
CA ALA A 114 16.77 21.79 11.79
C ALA A 114 17.00 22.89 12.85
N ALA A 115 15.96 23.66 13.18
CA ALA A 115 16.00 24.72 14.18
C ALA A 115 15.75 24.24 15.62
N LEU A 116 15.43 22.95 15.84
CA LEU A 116 15.17 22.42 17.18
C LEU A 116 16.45 22.34 18.01
N THR A 117 16.33 22.68 19.28
CA THR A 117 17.38 22.46 20.28
C THR A 117 17.49 20.97 20.66
N PRO A 118 18.63 20.50 21.19
CA PRO A 118 18.80 19.11 21.64
C PRO A 118 17.75 18.67 22.67
N GLU A 119 17.34 19.56 23.57
CA GLU A 119 16.32 19.31 24.60
C GLU A 119 14.93 19.10 23.98
N GLU A 120 14.56 19.92 22.99
CA GLU A 120 13.31 19.77 22.25
C GLU A 120 13.30 18.48 21.43
N ILE A 121 14.44 18.08 20.86
CA ILE A 121 14.58 16.81 20.14
C ILE A 121 14.33 15.63 21.09
N GLU A 122 14.90 15.63 22.30
CA GLU A 122 14.68 14.53 23.24
C GLU A 122 13.25 14.52 23.78
N ARG A 123 12.66 15.70 24.07
CA ARG A 123 11.22 15.81 24.40
C ARG A 123 10.34 15.30 23.27
N GLN A 124 10.66 15.58 22.01
CA GLN A 124 9.90 15.06 20.88
C GLN A 124 10.03 13.54 20.77
N ARG A 125 11.23 13.00 20.97
CA ARG A 125 11.49 11.55 20.96
C ARG A 125 10.75 10.83 22.09
N SER A 126 10.72 11.39 23.31
CA SER A 126 10.00 10.81 24.43
C SER A 126 8.49 10.74 24.14
N LEU A 127 7.90 11.83 23.66
CA LEU A 127 6.49 11.86 23.23
C LEU A 127 6.21 10.88 22.10
N THR A 128 7.11 10.72 21.13
CA THR A 128 6.96 9.72 20.07
C THR A 128 7.02 8.29 20.63
N ARG A 129 7.92 8.00 21.57
CA ARG A 129 8.00 6.68 22.22
C ARG A 129 6.71 6.37 23.00
N GLU A 130 6.20 7.35 23.75
CA GLU A 130 4.95 7.24 24.50
C GLU A 130 3.75 6.99 23.58
N ARG A 131 3.58 7.82 22.54
CA ARG A 131 2.52 7.60 21.53
C ARG A 131 2.61 6.21 20.91
N ASN A 132 3.82 5.77 20.53
CA ASN A 132 4.02 4.43 19.97
C ASN A 132 3.73 3.31 20.98
N ALA A 133 3.95 3.53 22.29
CA ALA A 133 3.58 2.58 23.33
C ALA A 133 2.06 2.50 23.47
N VAL A 134 1.38 3.64 23.53
CA VAL A 134 -0.10 3.71 23.55
C VAL A 134 -0.69 3.05 22.32
N THR A 135 -0.23 3.41 21.12
CA THR A 135 -0.69 2.78 19.88
C THR A 135 -0.54 1.27 19.95
N ARG A 136 0.63 0.76 20.36
CA ARG A 136 0.87 -0.70 20.49
C ARG A 136 -0.06 -1.36 21.51
N ALA A 137 -0.35 -0.68 22.63
CA ALA A 137 -1.28 -1.19 23.64
C ALA A 137 -2.73 -1.24 23.15
N THR A 138 -3.10 -0.34 22.23
CA THR A 138 -4.45 -0.30 21.63
C THR A 138 -4.65 -1.23 20.44
N LEU A 139 -3.58 -1.84 19.91
CA LEU A 139 -3.69 -2.74 18.76
C LEU A 139 -4.43 -4.02 19.14
N THR A 140 -5.31 -4.46 18.25
CA THR A 140 -5.94 -5.77 18.35
C THR A 140 -4.94 -6.89 18.00
N PRO A 141 -5.12 -8.14 18.50
CA PRO A 141 -4.24 -9.25 18.17
C PRO A 141 -4.05 -9.46 16.65
N LYS A 142 -5.12 -9.30 15.87
CA LYS A 142 -5.10 -9.42 14.40
C LYS A 142 -4.23 -8.34 13.74
N GLU A 143 -4.25 -7.12 14.25
CA GLU A 143 -3.40 -6.04 13.74
C GLU A 143 -1.93 -6.26 14.10
N VAL A 144 -1.66 -6.80 15.30
CA VAL A 144 -0.30 -7.17 15.71
C VAL A 144 0.25 -8.28 14.81
N GLU A 145 -0.55 -9.29 14.48
CA GLU A 145 -0.15 -10.37 13.58
C GLU A 145 0.14 -9.83 12.17
N ARG A 146 -0.78 -9.04 11.61
CA ARG A 146 -0.57 -8.37 10.31
C ARG A 146 0.70 -7.52 10.29
N GLN A 147 1.00 -6.79 11.37
CA GLN A 147 2.23 -6.00 11.47
C GLN A 147 3.48 -6.89 11.50
N ARG A 148 3.43 -8.04 12.17
CA ARG A 148 4.53 -9.01 12.19
C ARG A 148 4.75 -9.64 10.82
N GLU A 149 3.69 -9.99 10.12
CA GLU A 149 3.75 -10.50 8.74
C GLU A 149 4.38 -9.48 7.80
N LEU A 150 3.89 -8.23 7.81
CA LEU A 150 4.46 -7.15 7.00
C LEU A 150 5.93 -6.88 7.34
N ALA A 151 6.29 -6.96 8.62
CA ALA A 151 7.68 -6.83 9.04
C ALA A 151 8.54 -7.99 8.54
N ALA A 152 8.03 -9.24 8.63
CA ALA A 152 8.70 -10.41 8.12
C ALA A 152 8.90 -10.34 6.60
N GLU A 153 7.85 -9.99 5.86
CA GLU A 153 7.88 -9.78 4.40
C GLU A 153 8.92 -8.72 4.02
N ARG A 154 8.91 -7.55 4.67
CA ARG A 154 9.93 -6.51 4.45
C ARG A 154 11.33 -7.04 4.68
N THR A 155 11.56 -7.81 5.75
CA THR A 155 12.88 -8.39 6.01
C THR A 155 13.27 -9.44 4.98
N MET A 156 12.32 -10.22 4.46
CA MET A 156 12.57 -11.19 3.40
C MET A 156 12.92 -10.49 2.10
N VAL A 157 12.15 -9.47 1.70
CA VAL A 157 12.42 -8.66 0.50
C VAL A 157 13.80 -8.01 0.61
N ILE A 158 14.13 -7.37 1.74
CA ILE A 158 15.45 -6.77 1.95
C ILE A 158 16.57 -7.81 1.81
N ARG A 159 16.39 -9.02 2.33
CA ARG A 159 17.39 -10.10 2.21
C ARG A 159 17.50 -10.61 0.78
N ALA A 160 16.39 -10.71 0.07
CA ALA A 160 16.33 -11.22 -1.30
C ALA A 160 16.93 -10.21 -2.31
N THR A 161 16.75 -8.91 -2.07
CA THR A 161 17.25 -7.83 -2.95
C THR A 161 18.61 -7.27 -2.52
N ALA A 162 19.11 -7.65 -1.35
CA ALA A 162 20.43 -7.22 -0.89
C ALA A 162 21.54 -7.77 -1.79
N SER A 163 22.39 -6.87 -2.28
CA SER A 163 23.68 -7.24 -2.87
C SER A 163 24.51 -8.08 -1.87
N PRO A 164 25.29 -9.08 -2.33
CA PRO A 164 26.16 -9.88 -1.48
C PRO A 164 27.05 -9.06 -0.55
N LYS A 165 27.53 -7.89 -1.01
CA LYS A 165 28.34 -6.96 -0.22
C LYS A 165 27.57 -6.40 0.98
N VAL A 166 26.34 -5.93 0.75
CA VAL A 166 25.45 -5.38 1.79
C VAL A 166 25.01 -6.48 2.77
N ALA A 167 24.75 -7.68 2.26
CA ALA A 167 24.41 -8.83 3.09
C ALA A 167 25.56 -9.22 4.03
N GLU A 168 26.81 -9.18 3.54
CA GLU A 168 27.99 -9.48 4.35
C GLU A 168 28.29 -8.36 5.36
N GLU A 169 28.18 -7.09 4.97
CA GLU A 169 28.27 -5.96 5.91
C GLU A 169 27.24 -6.08 7.04
N HIS A 170 26.00 -6.46 6.72
CA HIS A 170 24.95 -6.68 7.71
C HIS A 170 25.28 -7.86 8.64
N ARG A 171 25.88 -8.95 8.12
CA ARG A 171 26.34 -10.08 8.95
C ARG A 171 27.49 -9.67 9.86
N ILE A 172 28.47 -8.92 9.36
CA ILE A 172 29.59 -8.39 10.14
C ILE A 172 29.06 -7.49 11.26
N LEU A 173 28.15 -6.57 10.95
CA LEU A 173 27.51 -5.71 11.94
C LEU A 173 26.71 -6.51 12.98
N ALA A 174 25.97 -7.53 12.56
CA ALA A 174 25.23 -8.41 13.46
C ALA A 174 26.17 -9.18 14.39
N ARG A 175 27.30 -9.67 13.87
CA ARG A 175 28.37 -10.31 14.67
C ARG A 175 28.98 -9.33 15.67
N LYS A 176 29.38 -8.12 15.23
CA LYS A 176 29.90 -7.06 16.12
C LYS A 176 28.91 -6.74 17.25
N ARG A 177 27.63 -6.54 16.93
CA ARG A 177 26.56 -6.31 17.94
C ARG A 177 26.37 -7.49 18.88
N SER A 178 26.51 -8.73 18.40
CA SER A 178 26.43 -9.93 19.23
C SER A 178 27.64 -10.07 20.16
N VAL A 179 28.84 -9.79 19.67
CA VAL A 179 30.07 -9.78 20.48
C VAL A 179 30.00 -8.68 21.54
N ALA A 180 29.66 -7.44 21.17
CA ALA A 180 29.52 -6.34 22.12
C ALA A 180 28.47 -6.62 23.20
N ARG A 181 27.31 -7.20 22.84
CA ARG A 181 26.31 -7.62 23.83
C ARG A 181 26.84 -8.69 24.78
N ARG A 182 27.59 -9.67 24.26
CA ARG A 182 28.19 -10.73 25.08
C ARG A 182 29.30 -10.23 26.00
N ALA A 183 30.06 -9.24 25.56
CA ALA A 183 31.11 -8.62 26.38
C ALA A 183 30.53 -7.88 27.59
N ASN A 184 29.28 -7.42 27.50
CA ASN A 184 28.59 -6.72 28.58
C ASN A 184 27.73 -7.63 29.46
N TYR A 185 27.76 -8.95 29.25
CA TYR A 185 26.99 -9.86 30.11
C TYR A 185 27.61 -10.00 31.49
N THR A 186 26.76 -9.93 32.50
CA THR A 186 27.08 -10.36 33.86
C THR A 186 27.21 -11.88 33.94
N THR A 187 27.90 -12.38 34.97
CA THR A 187 28.05 -13.83 35.21
C THR A 187 26.69 -14.52 35.35
N GLU A 188 25.75 -13.89 36.04
CA GLU A 188 24.37 -14.38 36.19
C GLU A 188 23.63 -14.50 34.85
N GLU A 189 23.75 -13.49 33.97
CA GLU A 189 23.13 -13.54 32.64
C GLU A 189 23.72 -14.65 31.76
N VAL A 190 25.03 -14.90 31.86
CA VAL A 190 25.69 -16.01 31.15
C VAL A 190 25.15 -17.36 31.65
N GLU A 191 24.96 -17.54 32.95
CA GLU A 191 24.40 -18.75 33.53
C GLU A 191 22.93 -18.95 33.16
N GLN A 192 22.12 -17.87 33.20
CA GLN A 192 20.74 -17.91 32.74
C GLN A 192 20.64 -18.31 31.25
N GLN A 193 21.51 -17.76 30.39
CA GLN A 193 21.56 -18.14 28.98
C GLN A 193 21.94 -19.61 28.79
N ARG A 194 22.92 -20.12 29.55
CA ARG A 194 23.30 -21.55 29.54
C ARG A 194 22.16 -22.43 30.03
N ALA A 195 21.44 -22.01 31.07
CA ALA A 195 20.28 -22.73 31.59
C ALA A 195 19.13 -22.76 30.55
N LEU A 196 18.87 -21.65 29.87
CA LEU A 196 17.89 -21.58 28.77
C LEU A 196 18.31 -22.47 27.58
N ALA A 197 19.60 -22.49 27.22
CA ALA A 197 20.12 -23.36 26.18
C ALA A 197 19.96 -24.85 26.55
N ARG A 198 20.26 -25.21 27.80
CA ARG A 198 20.02 -26.57 28.33
C ARG A 198 18.54 -26.93 28.31
N LYS A 199 17.65 -26.02 28.74
CA LYS A 199 16.19 -26.22 28.66
C LYS A 199 15.72 -26.43 27.23
N ARG A 200 16.19 -25.61 26.28
CA ARG A 200 15.87 -25.78 24.84
C ARG A 200 16.36 -27.12 24.30
N SER A 201 17.59 -27.51 24.60
CA SER A 201 18.15 -28.80 24.19
C SER A 201 17.37 -29.97 24.79
N ARG A 202 16.97 -29.90 26.06
CA ARG A 202 16.10 -30.89 26.71
C ARG A 202 14.72 -30.96 26.05
N LEU A 203 14.09 -29.82 25.77
CA LEU A 203 12.79 -29.78 25.08
C LEU A 203 12.88 -30.36 23.68
N GLN A 204 13.93 -30.02 22.93
CA GLN A 204 14.18 -30.56 21.60
C GLN A 204 14.44 -32.08 21.65
N SER A 205 15.26 -32.54 22.59
CA SER A 205 15.49 -33.97 22.83
C SER A 205 14.21 -34.70 23.24
N ASN A 206 13.36 -34.10 24.09
CA ASN A 206 12.07 -34.66 24.47
C ASN A 206 11.06 -34.69 23.31
N LEU A 207 11.07 -33.68 22.43
CA LEU A 207 10.30 -33.66 21.19
C LEU A 207 10.74 -34.80 20.26
N MET A 208 12.05 -35.00 20.11
CA MET A 208 12.60 -36.11 19.33
C MET A 208 12.30 -37.47 19.98
N GLN A 209 12.41 -37.61 21.31
CA GLN A 209 12.09 -38.85 22.04
C GLN A 209 10.60 -39.18 22.05
N LYS A 210 9.70 -38.19 22.09
CA LYS A 210 8.26 -38.42 21.94
C LYS A 210 7.88 -38.86 20.53
N GLN A 211 8.73 -38.60 19.54
CA GLN A 211 8.59 -39.12 18.17
C GLN A 211 9.22 -40.51 17.98
N VAL A 212 9.89 -41.08 19.01
CA VAL A 212 10.38 -42.47 19.00
C VAL A 212 9.37 -43.36 19.77
N PRO A 213 8.71 -44.34 19.13
CA PRO A 213 7.73 -45.18 19.79
C PRO A 213 8.39 -46.07 20.86
N LYS A 214 7.99 -45.91 22.12
CA LYS A 214 8.43 -46.74 23.25
C LYS A 214 7.66 -48.07 23.27
N LYS A 215 8.29 -49.18 22.87
CA LYS A 215 7.78 -50.53 23.17
C LYS A 215 7.92 -50.78 24.68
N LYS A 216 6.79 -50.93 25.39
CA LYS A 216 6.74 -51.43 26.77
C LYS A 216 6.53 -52.94 26.74
N GLU A 217 7.27 -53.61 27.61
CA GLU A 217 7.29 -55.05 27.83
C GLU A 217 5.93 -55.57 28.32
N THR A 218 5.30 -56.40 27.49
CA THR A 218 4.37 -57.45 27.96
C THR A 218 4.46 -58.65 27.02
N SER A 219 4.56 -59.84 27.65
CA SER A 219 4.35 -61.21 27.17
C SER A 219 5.40 -61.87 26.25
N LYS A 220 6.01 -62.93 26.81
CA LYS A 220 5.97 -64.33 26.33
C LYS A 220 5.89 -64.54 24.80
N ASN A 221 6.98 -65.09 24.25
CA ASN A 221 7.07 -65.97 23.08
C ASN A 221 6.16 -65.64 21.88
N ALA A 222 6.63 -64.70 21.07
CA ALA A 222 6.54 -64.82 19.61
C ALA A 222 7.80 -64.17 19.05
N GLU A 223 8.67 -64.99 18.47
CA GLU A 223 9.89 -64.56 17.77
C GLU A 223 9.46 -63.82 16.50
N VAL A 224 9.09 -62.54 16.64
CA VAL A 224 8.77 -61.67 15.52
C VAL A 224 10.08 -61.07 15.03
N GLU A 225 10.67 -61.75 14.04
CA GLU A 225 11.77 -61.24 13.23
C GLU A 225 11.36 -59.86 12.68
N TRP A 226 12.16 -58.83 12.97
CA TRP A 226 11.93 -57.51 12.41
C TRP A 226 11.93 -57.60 10.88
N PRO A 227 10.96 -56.99 10.17
CA PRO A 227 10.97 -57.02 8.72
C PRO A 227 12.30 -56.43 8.25
N LYS A 228 13.02 -57.22 7.46
CA LYS A 228 14.37 -56.89 6.98
C LYS A 228 14.35 -55.47 6.38
N PRO A 229 15.43 -54.68 6.56
CA PRO A 229 15.52 -53.35 6.01
C PRO A 229 15.08 -53.36 4.55
N ALA A 230 14.10 -52.52 4.21
CA ALA A 230 13.59 -52.46 2.85
C ALA A 230 14.78 -52.30 1.89
N ASP A 231 14.82 -53.19 0.90
CA ASP A 231 15.93 -53.27 -0.02
C ASP A 231 16.14 -51.92 -0.73
N MET A 232 17.40 -51.61 -1.04
CA MET A 232 17.77 -50.32 -1.63
C MET A 232 17.07 -50.10 -2.98
N GLU A 233 16.78 -51.16 -3.72
CA GLU A 233 16.01 -51.08 -4.95
C GLU A 233 14.54 -50.72 -4.68
N CYS A 234 13.96 -51.24 -3.59
CA CYS A 234 12.61 -50.86 -3.17
C CYS A 234 12.55 -49.39 -2.72
N LYS A 235 13.53 -48.93 -1.95
CA LYS A 235 13.62 -47.52 -1.51
C LYS A 235 13.79 -46.57 -2.70
N THR A 236 14.65 -46.91 -3.65
CA THR A 236 14.86 -46.10 -4.85
C THR A 236 13.64 -46.10 -5.77
N ASN A 237 12.92 -47.21 -5.89
CA ASN A 237 11.67 -47.27 -6.63
C ASN A 237 10.54 -46.49 -5.95
N CYS A 238 10.43 -46.55 -4.62
CA CYS A 238 9.50 -45.72 -3.85
C CYS A 238 9.81 -44.23 -3.99
N LEU A 239 11.09 -43.85 -3.93
CA LEU A 239 11.52 -42.46 -4.12
C LEU A 239 11.29 -41.98 -5.56
N LYS A 240 11.58 -42.82 -6.57
CA LYS A 240 11.25 -42.53 -7.98
C LYS A 240 9.75 -42.32 -8.16
N LYS A 241 8.91 -43.22 -7.61
CA LYS A 241 7.44 -43.07 -7.64
C LYS A 241 6.99 -41.78 -6.94
N PHE A 242 7.58 -41.44 -5.80
CA PHE A 242 7.25 -40.22 -5.08
C PHE A 242 7.64 -38.95 -5.86
N ILE A 243 8.87 -38.90 -6.40
CA ILE A 243 9.33 -37.79 -7.24
C ILE A 243 8.47 -37.68 -8.51
N GLN A 244 8.07 -38.81 -9.10
CA GLN A 244 7.17 -38.83 -10.25
C GLN A 244 5.75 -38.35 -9.90
N GLN A 245 5.25 -38.63 -8.69
CA GLN A 245 3.97 -38.13 -8.18
C GLN A 245 4.01 -36.64 -7.82
N MET A 246 5.17 -36.13 -7.41
CA MET A 246 5.39 -34.72 -7.02
C MET A 246 6.05 -33.89 -8.13
N SER A 247 6.23 -34.46 -9.31
CA SER A 247 6.77 -33.78 -10.48
C SER A 247 5.80 -32.69 -10.94
N MET A 248 6.34 -31.53 -11.33
CA MET A 248 5.54 -30.42 -11.86
C MET A 248 4.67 -30.82 -13.06
N ASN A 249 5.03 -31.89 -13.79
CA ASN A 249 4.22 -32.41 -14.89
C ASN A 249 2.97 -33.17 -14.44
N SER A 250 3.00 -33.84 -13.29
CA SER A 250 1.86 -34.58 -12.71
C SER A 250 0.96 -33.70 -11.83
N LEU A 251 1.51 -32.58 -11.32
CA LEU A 251 0.78 -31.53 -10.61
C LEU A 251 0.27 -30.41 -11.52
N ALA A 252 0.69 -30.36 -12.78
CA ALA A 252 0.17 -29.40 -13.75
C ALA A 252 -1.33 -29.65 -13.99
N GLU A 253 -2.12 -28.60 -13.81
CA GLU A 253 -3.53 -28.59 -14.20
C GLU A 253 -3.65 -28.53 -15.73
N GLY A 254 -4.55 -29.34 -16.27
CA GLY A 254 -5.02 -29.25 -17.65
C GLY A 254 -6.50 -28.91 -17.66
N VAL A 255 -6.97 -28.28 -18.73
CA VAL A 255 -8.39 -28.01 -18.94
C VAL A 255 -8.93 -29.08 -19.87
N CYS A 256 -10.03 -29.73 -19.50
CA CYS A 256 -10.72 -30.65 -20.39
C CYS A 256 -11.32 -29.88 -21.57
N GLY A 257 -10.94 -30.21 -22.81
CA GLY A 257 -11.45 -29.52 -24.00
C GLY A 257 -12.95 -29.72 -24.28
N VAL A 258 -13.58 -30.72 -23.63
CA VAL A 258 -15.02 -31.03 -23.82
C VAL A 258 -15.88 -30.34 -22.77
N CYS A 259 -15.53 -30.42 -21.49
CA CYS A 259 -16.34 -29.87 -20.40
C CYS A 259 -15.75 -28.59 -19.76
N ASN A 260 -14.60 -28.12 -20.23
CA ASN A 260 -13.88 -26.95 -19.71
C ASN A 260 -13.55 -27.00 -18.21
N VAL A 261 -13.59 -28.17 -17.59
CA VAL A 261 -13.23 -28.38 -16.18
C VAL A 261 -11.72 -28.50 -16.04
N ARG A 262 -11.16 -27.83 -15.04
CA ARG A 262 -9.74 -27.96 -14.66
C ARG A 262 -9.54 -29.23 -13.86
N CYS A 263 -8.67 -30.10 -14.35
CA CYS A 263 -8.30 -31.35 -13.68
C CYS A 263 -6.77 -31.50 -13.68
N TYR A 264 -6.22 -32.19 -12.69
CA TYR A 264 -4.80 -32.53 -12.72
C TYR A 264 -4.49 -33.46 -13.90
N LYS A 265 -3.36 -33.26 -14.57
CA LYS A 265 -2.98 -34.09 -15.74
C LYS A 265 -2.95 -35.60 -15.46
N ARG A 266 -2.69 -36.01 -14.22
CA ARG A 266 -2.73 -37.42 -13.80
C ARG A 266 -4.13 -38.04 -13.83
N ASP A 267 -5.16 -37.22 -13.69
CA ASP A 267 -6.57 -37.64 -13.66
C ASP A 267 -7.23 -37.53 -15.05
N LEU A 268 -6.57 -36.84 -16.00
CA LEU A 268 -7.00 -36.75 -17.39
C LEU A 268 -6.66 -38.05 -18.14
N ARG A 269 -7.69 -38.83 -18.45
CA ARG A 269 -7.56 -39.96 -19.38
C ARG A 269 -7.73 -39.45 -20.81
N ARG A 270 -6.76 -39.74 -21.68
CA ARG A 270 -6.93 -39.52 -23.13
C ARG A 270 -7.88 -40.59 -23.65
N VAL A 271 -9.09 -40.18 -24.03
CA VAL A 271 -10.04 -41.03 -24.73
C VAL A 271 -9.93 -40.73 -26.21
N PRO A 272 -9.64 -41.73 -27.07
CA PRO A 272 -9.69 -41.57 -28.52
C PRO A 272 -11.07 -41.04 -28.95
N LEU A 273 -11.11 -40.08 -29.89
CA LEU A 273 -12.36 -39.42 -30.31
C LEU A 273 -13.41 -40.41 -30.83
N ASN A 274 -12.98 -41.51 -31.45
CA ASN A 274 -13.86 -42.58 -31.94
C ASN A 274 -14.51 -43.43 -30.83
N LYS A 275 -14.11 -43.25 -29.55
CA LYS A 275 -14.72 -43.91 -28.39
C LYS A 275 -15.68 -43.00 -27.62
N ILE A 276 -15.86 -41.75 -28.05
CA ILE A 276 -16.83 -40.82 -27.47
C ILE A 276 -18.17 -41.05 -28.17
N PRO A 277 -19.20 -41.54 -27.47
CA PRO A 277 -20.53 -41.67 -28.06
C PRO A 277 -21.01 -40.28 -28.51
N SER A 278 -21.59 -40.22 -29.72
CA SER A 278 -22.09 -38.98 -30.32
C SER A 278 -21.02 -37.89 -30.54
N VAL A 279 -19.80 -38.27 -30.94
CA VAL A 279 -18.72 -37.32 -31.31
C VAL A 279 -19.14 -36.31 -32.39
N GLU A 280 -20.16 -36.62 -33.18
CA GLU A 280 -20.78 -35.74 -34.17
C GLU A 280 -21.42 -34.50 -33.55
N LEU A 281 -21.88 -34.57 -32.29
CA LEU A 281 -22.42 -33.44 -31.52
C LEU A 281 -21.33 -32.50 -30.98
N LEU A 282 -20.07 -32.94 -30.98
CA LEU A 282 -18.91 -32.14 -30.57
C LEU A 282 -18.28 -31.39 -31.76
N ARG A 283 -18.89 -31.45 -32.95
CA ARG A 283 -18.46 -30.63 -34.09
C ARG A 283 -18.77 -29.17 -33.78
N THR A 284 -17.74 -28.32 -33.84
CA THR A 284 -17.92 -26.86 -33.85
C THR A 284 -18.80 -26.49 -35.03
N HIS A 285 -19.84 -25.68 -34.76
CA HIS A 285 -20.71 -25.13 -35.79
C HIS A 285 -19.86 -24.32 -36.80
N ASP A 286 -20.14 -24.43 -38.09
CA ASP A 286 -19.30 -23.82 -39.14
C ASP A 286 -19.18 -22.29 -38.97
N ASP A 287 -20.19 -21.66 -38.39
CA ASP A 287 -20.20 -20.23 -38.06
C ASP A 287 -19.17 -19.83 -36.98
N LEU A 288 -18.74 -20.76 -36.13
CA LEU A 288 -17.70 -20.51 -35.12
C LEU A 288 -16.28 -20.70 -35.68
N CYS A 289 -16.15 -21.44 -36.78
CA CYS A 289 -14.87 -21.67 -37.45
C CYS A 289 -14.31 -20.39 -38.10
N SER A 290 -15.16 -19.43 -38.44
CA SER A 290 -14.77 -18.14 -39.03
C SER A 290 -14.44 -17.05 -38.00
N ILE A 291 -14.84 -17.22 -36.74
CA ILE A 291 -14.70 -16.20 -35.68
C ILE A 291 -13.35 -16.28 -34.96
N ILE A 292 -12.64 -17.41 -35.03
CA ILE A 292 -11.33 -17.59 -34.39
C ILE A 292 -10.24 -17.67 -35.47
N PRO A 293 -9.54 -16.56 -35.79
CA PRO A 293 -8.44 -16.59 -36.73
C PRO A 293 -7.24 -17.32 -36.08
N GLY A 294 -6.78 -18.42 -36.69
CA GLY A 294 -5.50 -19.04 -36.34
C GLY A 294 -5.54 -20.49 -35.83
N ILE A 295 -6.69 -21.15 -35.76
CA ILE A 295 -6.71 -22.61 -35.58
C ILE A 295 -6.57 -23.24 -36.95
N GLN A 296 -5.36 -23.71 -37.28
CA GLN A 296 -5.11 -24.58 -38.41
C GLN A 296 -6.16 -25.69 -38.45
N GLN A 297 -6.84 -25.81 -39.59
CA GLN A 297 -7.58 -27.03 -39.92
C GLN A 297 -6.59 -28.19 -39.82
N THR A 298 -6.64 -28.96 -38.73
CA THR A 298 -5.97 -30.27 -38.69
C THR A 298 -6.75 -31.20 -39.60
N LYS A 299 -6.53 -31.09 -40.92
CA LYS A 299 -6.70 -32.19 -41.86
C LYS A 299 -5.64 -33.24 -41.50
N ASN A 300 -5.88 -34.01 -40.45
CA ASN A 300 -5.13 -35.22 -40.13
C ASN A 300 -6.07 -36.21 -39.44
N LEU A 301 -7.15 -36.54 -40.15
CA LEU A 301 -7.70 -37.88 -40.13
C LEU A 301 -7.06 -38.57 -41.33
N HIS A 302 -6.02 -39.40 -41.12
CA HIS A 302 -5.76 -40.65 -41.83
C HIS A 302 -4.47 -41.32 -41.28
N SER A 303 -4.64 -42.60 -40.91
CA SER A 303 -3.62 -43.66 -40.90
C SER A 303 -2.69 -43.83 -39.68
N ASN A 304 -2.99 -44.89 -38.91
CA ASN A 304 -2.02 -45.75 -38.23
C ASN A 304 -0.81 -46.07 -39.14
N GLU A 305 0.42 -46.01 -38.62
CA GLU A 305 1.41 -47.08 -38.86
C GLU A 305 2.55 -47.05 -37.83
N LYS A 306 3.15 -48.22 -37.65
CA LYS A 306 4.00 -48.65 -36.53
C LYS A 306 5.47 -48.17 -36.66
N TYR A 307 6.17 -48.25 -35.52
CA TYR A 307 7.61 -48.47 -35.31
C TYR A 307 8.60 -47.29 -35.13
N ASN A 308 9.27 -47.37 -33.96
CA ASN A 308 10.69 -47.21 -33.63
C ASN A 308 11.47 -45.87 -33.72
N MET A 309 12.01 -45.53 -32.54
CA MET A 309 13.39 -45.13 -32.17
C MET A 309 14.19 -44.12 -33.02
N ASN A 310 14.66 -43.08 -32.30
CA ASN A 310 15.93 -42.33 -32.41
C ASN A 310 16.35 -41.72 -33.75
N HIS A 311 16.41 -40.39 -33.85
CA HIS A 311 17.65 -39.58 -33.81
C HIS A 311 17.38 -38.09 -34.14
N ASP A 312 18.08 -37.24 -33.39
CA ASP A 312 18.77 -35.98 -33.74
C ASP A 312 18.45 -35.12 -34.99
N LEU A 313 18.48 -33.82 -34.66
CA LEU A 313 19.10 -32.68 -35.35
C LEU A 313 18.38 -31.93 -36.50
N ASP A 314 18.47 -30.61 -36.31
CA ASP A 314 18.59 -29.50 -37.26
C ASP A 314 17.34 -28.82 -37.88
N LEU A 315 17.13 -27.59 -37.37
CA LEU A 315 16.75 -26.33 -38.04
C LEU A 315 17.45 -26.15 -39.43
N PRO A 316 17.22 -25.05 -40.19
CA PRO A 316 16.16 -24.02 -40.22
C PRO A 316 15.60 -23.86 -41.66
N THR A 317 14.67 -22.97 -42.02
CA THR A 317 14.93 -21.58 -42.45
C THR A 317 13.75 -21.02 -43.27
N PHE A 318 13.45 -19.73 -43.04
CA PHE A 318 13.11 -18.64 -43.97
C PHE A 318 11.91 -18.66 -44.94
N GLY A 319 11.31 -17.46 -45.06
CA GLY A 319 10.60 -16.96 -46.25
C GLY A 319 9.19 -16.47 -45.92
N ASP A 320 9.00 -15.26 -45.37
CA ASP A 320 8.85 -13.96 -46.07
C ASP A 320 7.67 -13.85 -47.06
N GLY A 321 6.95 -12.73 -46.92
CA GLY A 321 6.07 -12.14 -47.95
C GLY A 321 4.61 -12.01 -47.50
N THR A 322 4.12 -10.84 -47.06
CA THR A 322 3.50 -9.78 -47.89
C THR A 322 2.28 -10.31 -48.68
N GLU A 323 1.07 -9.77 -48.68
CA GLU A 323 0.67 -8.36 -48.73
C GLU A 323 -0.88 -8.29 -48.80
N THR A 324 -1.45 -7.19 -48.26
CA THR A 324 -2.63 -6.43 -48.75
C THR A 324 -4.05 -7.01 -48.90
N GLY A 325 -5.03 -6.18 -48.48
CA GLY A 325 -6.30 -5.96 -49.18
C GLY A 325 -7.55 -6.43 -48.43
N LEU A 326 -8.16 -5.62 -47.55
CA LEU A 326 -9.30 -4.74 -47.85
C LEU A 326 -10.43 -5.42 -48.65
N TYR A 327 -11.57 -5.72 -47.99
CA TYR A 327 -12.88 -5.13 -48.27
C TYR A 327 -13.95 -5.67 -47.30
N PHE A 328 -14.60 -4.76 -46.57
CA PHE A 328 -15.87 -4.94 -45.85
C PHE A 328 -17.03 -4.84 -46.86
N PRO A 329 -18.20 -5.43 -46.57
CA PRO A 329 -19.24 -4.74 -45.80
C PRO A 329 -19.58 -5.37 -44.44
#